data_AF-A0A1H8YP86-F1
#
_entry.id   AF-A0A1H8YP86-F1
#
_cell.length_a   1.000
_cell.length_b   1.000
_cell.length_c   1.000
_cell.angle_alpha   90.00
_cell.angle_beta   90.00
_cell.angle_gamma   90.00
#
_symmetry.space_group_name_H-M   'P 1'
#
loop_
_entity.id
_entity.type
_entity.pdbx_description
1 polymer ?
#
loop_
_entity_poly.entity_id
_entity_poly.type
_entity_poly.pdbx_seq_one_letter_code
_entity_poly.pdbx_strand_id
1 'polypeptide(L)'
;MRQHLQVLAYGSFRHAQGNQAAQVHFVQAYVRLLEQQGIPFEWSGMRVLDTIVRHLRLPHGHAHIDDPVLVHAQFAFWARNIWDVIRSVYHDDPALIPDRRRLDQRAAEVGGTREMTSFRDDELGTLAAAFGFYRARSSARLSATEVVDTHFVPALLDTELGFQGEGTRFVRRPRTDDGDVHESRMLSHCSKSARRYRDGRPDVVNQIYRAVCVRLDRATDDTDPLTSRYRDLIAAYNRCHPGSTVARLHVPTDDFPERRAGGDRG
;
A
#
# COMPACT_ATOMS: atom_id res chain seq x y z
N MET A 1 -12.34 4.23 -15.38
CA MET A 1 -12.21 3.70 -14.00
C MET A 1 -11.72 2.24 -13.88
N ARG A 2 -12.18 1.28 -14.71
CA ARG A 2 -11.91 -0.18 -14.53
C ARG A 2 -10.45 -0.57 -14.24
N GLN A 3 -9.48 -0.02 -14.96
CA GLN A 3 -8.06 -0.32 -14.75
C GLN A 3 -7.59 0.08 -13.34
N HIS A 4 -8.04 1.23 -12.82
CA HIS A 4 -7.71 1.67 -11.46
C HIS A 4 -8.30 0.76 -10.40
N LEU A 5 -9.53 0.27 -10.61
CA LEU A 5 -10.15 -0.71 -9.70
C LEU A 5 -9.38 -2.03 -9.67
N GLN A 6 -8.84 -2.48 -10.81
CA GLN A 6 -7.98 -3.66 -10.85
C GLN A 6 -6.66 -3.43 -10.12
N VAL A 7 -6.04 -2.26 -10.30
CA VAL A 7 -4.82 -1.87 -9.56
C VAL A 7 -5.10 -1.73 -8.07
N LEU A 8 -6.24 -1.18 -7.65
CA LEU A 8 -6.60 -1.08 -6.25
C LEU A 8 -6.87 -2.45 -5.65
N ALA A 9 -7.64 -3.32 -6.30
CA ALA A 9 -8.00 -4.63 -5.76
C ALA A 9 -6.77 -5.55 -5.61
N TYR A 10 -5.86 -5.57 -6.59
CA TYR A 10 -4.71 -6.48 -6.60
C TYR A 10 -3.40 -5.79 -6.19
N GLY A 11 -3.16 -4.59 -6.68
CA GLY A 11 -1.95 -3.82 -6.41
C GLY A 11 -1.86 -3.38 -4.96
N SER A 12 -2.96 -2.95 -4.31
CA SER A 12 -2.90 -2.54 -2.90
C SER A 12 -2.38 -3.66 -2.00
N PHE A 13 -2.84 -4.90 -2.22
CA PHE A 13 -2.34 -6.08 -1.52
C PHE A 13 -0.83 -6.28 -1.73
N ARG A 14 -0.38 -6.20 -2.98
CA ARG A 14 1.05 -6.32 -3.32
C ARG A 14 1.91 -5.24 -2.66
N HIS A 15 1.45 -3.99 -2.66
CA HIS A 15 2.20 -2.84 -2.17
C HIS A 15 2.21 -2.75 -0.63
N ALA A 16 1.18 -3.29 0.01
CA ALA A 16 1.07 -3.38 1.45
C ALA A 16 1.80 -4.58 2.06
N GLN A 17 2.18 -5.57 1.23
CA GLN A 17 3.01 -6.71 1.63
C GLN A 17 2.42 -7.52 2.81
N GLY A 18 1.09 -7.58 2.89
CA GLY A 18 0.36 -8.27 3.96
C GLY A 18 0.05 -7.42 5.19
N ASN A 19 0.52 -6.17 5.28
CA ASN A 19 0.16 -5.24 6.35
C ASN A 19 -1.15 -4.52 6.02
N GLN A 20 -2.22 -4.80 6.77
CA GLN A 20 -3.55 -4.24 6.49
C GLN A 20 -3.61 -2.71 6.67
N ALA A 21 -2.92 -2.16 7.66
CA ALA A 21 -2.87 -0.70 7.86
C ALA A 21 -2.13 0.00 6.70
N ALA A 22 -0.98 -0.55 6.28
CA ALA A 22 -0.26 -0.05 5.11
C ALA A 22 -1.15 -0.09 3.85
N GLN A 23 -1.99 -1.12 3.71
CA GLN A 23 -2.94 -1.22 2.61
C GLN A 23 -3.99 -0.10 2.63
N VAL A 24 -4.51 0.28 3.80
CA VAL A 24 -5.40 1.44 3.93
C VAL A 24 -4.72 2.71 3.44
N HIS A 25 -3.50 2.99 3.90
CA HIS A 25 -2.76 4.19 3.52
C HIS A 25 -2.45 4.23 2.03
N PHE A 26 -2.08 3.10 1.44
CA PHE A 26 -1.89 2.99 -0.01
C PHE A 26 -3.18 3.28 -0.79
N VAL A 27 -4.31 2.66 -0.40
CA VAL A 27 -5.61 2.89 -1.05
C VAL A 27 -6.02 4.35 -0.93
N GLN A 28 -5.86 4.96 0.25
CA GLN A 28 -6.15 6.38 0.48
C GLN A 28 -5.31 7.29 -0.41
N ALA A 29 -3.99 7.10 -0.46
CA ALA A 29 -3.11 7.88 -1.33
C ALA A 29 -3.50 7.72 -2.81
N TYR A 30 -3.79 6.49 -3.24
CA TYR A 30 -4.16 6.20 -4.62
C TYR A 30 -5.46 6.90 -5.01
N VAL A 31 -6.51 6.75 -4.20
CA VAL A 31 -7.83 7.34 -4.49
C VAL A 31 -7.76 8.87 -4.46
N ARG A 32 -7.03 9.45 -3.52
CA ARG A 32 -6.83 10.91 -3.45
C ARG A 32 -6.07 11.43 -4.67
N LEU A 33 -5.08 10.69 -5.19
CA LEU A 33 -4.42 11.06 -6.46
C LEU A 33 -5.39 11.04 -7.64
N LEU A 34 -6.32 10.08 -7.69
CA LEU A 34 -7.33 10.05 -8.76
C LEU A 34 -8.24 11.28 -8.68
N GLU A 35 -8.70 11.63 -7.48
CA GLU A 35 -9.55 12.79 -7.23
C GLU A 35 -8.81 14.10 -7.58
N GLN A 36 -7.58 14.27 -7.12
CA GLN A 36 -6.72 15.42 -7.43
C GLN A 36 -6.41 15.57 -8.93
N GLN A 37 -6.41 14.45 -9.67
CA GLN A 37 -6.24 14.44 -11.13
C GLN A 37 -7.56 14.66 -11.89
N GLY A 38 -8.68 14.84 -11.20
CA GLY A 38 -10.00 15.02 -11.79
C GLY A 38 -10.55 13.77 -12.46
N ILE A 39 -10.04 12.57 -12.13
CA ILE A 39 -10.56 11.32 -12.68
C ILE A 39 -11.97 11.10 -12.11
N PRO A 40 -13.01 10.96 -12.95
CA PRO A 40 -14.39 10.92 -12.48
C PRO A 40 -14.74 9.63 -11.74
N PHE A 41 -15.62 9.76 -10.75
CA PHE A 41 -16.20 8.62 -10.04
C PHE A 41 -17.29 7.94 -10.87
N GLU A 42 -17.17 6.63 -11.06
CA GLU A 42 -18.17 5.80 -11.74
C GLU A 42 -18.96 4.96 -10.72
N TRP A 43 -20.26 5.24 -10.56
CA TRP A 43 -21.15 4.56 -9.61
C TRP A 43 -21.30 3.04 -9.83
N SER A 44 -21.03 2.56 -11.04
CA SER A 44 -21.00 1.13 -11.36
C SER A 44 -19.78 0.40 -10.81
N GLY A 45 -18.83 1.11 -10.20
CA GLY A 45 -17.54 0.60 -9.76
C GLY A 45 -17.60 -0.57 -8.79
N MET A 46 -18.61 -0.66 -7.91
CA MET A 46 -18.76 -1.81 -7.01
C MET A 46 -18.98 -3.13 -7.76
N ARG A 47 -19.88 -3.15 -8.76
CA ARG A 47 -20.12 -4.35 -9.57
C ARG A 47 -18.87 -4.77 -10.36
N VAL A 48 -18.09 -3.79 -10.79
CA VAL A 48 -16.82 -4.03 -11.47
C VAL A 48 -15.79 -4.62 -10.50
N LEU A 49 -15.65 -4.07 -9.29
CA LEU A 49 -14.79 -4.61 -8.24
C LEU A 49 -15.17 -6.05 -7.90
N ASP A 50 -16.46 -6.33 -7.67
CA ASP A 50 -16.98 -7.68 -7.38
C ASP A 50 -16.62 -8.67 -8.50
N THR A 51 -16.72 -8.23 -9.75
CA THR A 51 -16.34 -9.06 -10.90
C THR A 51 -14.84 -9.31 -10.93
N ILE A 52 -14.01 -8.30 -10.64
CA ILE A 52 -12.55 -8.43 -10.62
C ILE A 52 -12.13 -9.43 -9.53
N VAL A 53 -12.59 -9.26 -8.28
CA VAL A 53 -12.12 -10.06 -7.15
C VAL A 53 -12.46 -11.54 -7.23
N ARG A 54 -13.55 -11.90 -7.93
CA ARG A 54 -13.90 -13.30 -8.20
C ARG A 54 -12.85 -14.04 -9.05
N HIS A 55 -12.07 -13.30 -9.84
CA HIS A 55 -11.07 -13.87 -10.75
C HIS A 55 -9.63 -13.63 -10.27
N LEU A 56 -9.44 -12.95 -9.14
CA LEU A 56 -8.11 -12.71 -8.60
C LEU A 56 -7.53 -13.99 -8.01
N ARG A 57 -6.22 -14.12 -8.17
CA ARG A 57 -5.38 -15.14 -7.55
C ARG A 57 -4.34 -14.45 -6.69
N LEU A 58 -3.71 -15.20 -5.78
CA LEU A 58 -2.56 -14.67 -5.05
C LEU A 58 -1.45 -14.27 -6.03
N PRO A 59 -0.71 -13.18 -5.75
CA PRO A 59 0.43 -12.82 -6.57
C PRO A 59 1.51 -13.89 -6.52
N HIS A 60 2.24 -14.03 -7.63
CA HIS A 60 3.39 -14.93 -7.70
C HIS A 60 4.40 -14.63 -6.59
N GLY A 61 4.95 -15.69 -5.98
CA GLY A 61 5.90 -15.60 -4.88
C GLY A 61 5.29 -15.32 -3.51
N HIS A 62 3.96 -15.27 -3.37
CA HIS A 62 3.32 -15.23 -2.05
C HIS A 62 3.34 -16.60 -1.36
N ALA A 63 3.18 -16.55 -0.03
CA ALA A 63 2.89 -17.72 0.79
C ALA A 63 1.75 -18.54 0.18
N HIS A 64 1.93 -19.87 0.17
CA HIS A 64 0.83 -20.76 -0.14
C HIS A 64 -0.26 -20.62 0.93
N ILE A 65 -1.52 -20.62 0.49
CA ILE A 65 -2.68 -20.64 1.36
C ILE A 65 -3.49 -21.87 0.95
N ASP A 66 -3.54 -22.85 1.84
CA ASP A 66 -4.17 -24.15 1.57
C ASP A 66 -5.68 -24.01 1.31
N ASP A 67 -6.32 -23.03 1.96
CA ASP A 67 -7.74 -22.75 1.80
C ASP A 67 -8.02 -21.67 0.74
N PRO A 68 -8.50 -22.02 -0.47
CA PRO A 68 -8.86 -21.04 -1.50
C PRO A 68 -10.05 -20.16 -1.11
N VAL A 69 -10.92 -20.61 -0.18
CA VAL A 69 -12.04 -19.80 0.33
C VAL A 69 -11.50 -18.59 1.08
N LEU A 70 -10.42 -18.76 1.87
CA LEU A 70 -9.75 -17.66 2.56
C LEU A 70 -9.22 -16.61 1.56
N VAL A 71 -8.62 -17.04 0.45
CA VAL A 71 -8.12 -16.11 -0.59
C VAL A 71 -9.25 -15.28 -1.16
N HIS A 72 -10.37 -15.91 -1.52
CA HIS A 72 -11.54 -15.20 -2.03
C HIS A 72 -12.19 -14.28 -1.00
N ALA A 73 -12.29 -14.72 0.25
CA ALA A 73 -12.80 -13.93 1.37
C ALA A 73 -11.97 -12.65 1.55
N GLN A 74 -10.64 -12.75 1.48
CA GLN A 74 -9.74 -11.60 1.60
C GLN A 74 -9.97 -10.57 0.49
N PHE A 75 -10.02 -11.00 -0.77
CA PHE A 75 -10.25 -10.06 -1.88
C PHE A 75 -11.66 -9.46 -1.82
N ALA A 76 -12.69 -10.24 -1.47
CA ALA A 76 -14.06 -9.73 -1.32
C ALA A 76 -14.17 -8.71 -0.17
N PHE A 77 -13.52 -8.98 0.96
CA PHE A 77 -13.44 -8.05 2.09
C PHE A 77 -12.82 -6.72 1.68
N TRP A 78 -11.66 -6.77 1.02
CA TRP A 78 -10.96 -5.58 0.56
C TRP A 78 -11.68 -4.82 -0.54
N ALA A 79 -12.37 -5.49 -1.48
CA ALA A 79 -13.19 -4.80 -2.48
C ALA A 79 -14.22 -3.88 -1.83
N ARG A 80 -14.91 -4.36 -0.79
CA ARG A 80 -15.91 -3.57 -0.05
C ARG A 80 -15.28 -2.39 0.68
N ASN A 81 -14.11 -2.58 1.29
CA ASN A 81 -13.40 -1.52 2.00
C ASN A 81 -12.79 -0.47 1.04
N ILE A 82 -12.22 -0.90 -0.09
CA ILE A 82 -11.75 -0.02 -1.16
C ILE A 82 -12.90 0.83 -1.68
N TRP A 83 -14.07 0.22 -1.91
CA TRP A 83 -15.25 0.94 -2.37
C TRP A 83 -15.69 2.03 -1.39
N ASP A 84 -15.70 1.75 -0.10
CA ASP A 84 -15.99 2.75 0.93
C ASP A 84 -14.98 3.90 0.93
N VAL A 85 -13.67 3.61 0.77
CA VAL A 85 -12.64 4.65 0.66
C VAL A 85 -12.87 5.53 -0.57
N ILE A 86 -13.17 4.92 -1.73
CA ILE A 86 -13.48 5.66 -2.95
C ILE A 86 -14.68 6.58 -2.70
N ARG A 87 -15.79 6.04 -2.20
CA ARG A 87 -17.00 6.83 -1.93
C ARG A 87 -16.74 7.94 -0.93
N SER A 88 -15.99 7.67 0.13
CA SER A 88 -15.67 8.67 1.14
C SER A 88 -14.92 9.86 0.55
N VAL A 89 -13.89 9.62 -0.26
CA VAL A 89 -13.12 10.69 -0.90
C VAL A 89 -13.96 11.47 -1.92
N TYR A 90 -14.66 10.77 -2.82
CA TYR A 90 -15.42 11.43 -3.89
C TYR A 90 -16.73 12.09 -3.45
N HIS A 91 -17.24 11.77 -2.26
CA HIS A 91 -18.40 12.45 -1.67
C HIS A 91 -18.03 13.42 -0.55
N ASP A 92 -16.74 13.57 -0.24
CA ASP A 92 -16.26 14.30 0.94
C ASP A 92 -17.00 13.88 2.23
N ASP A 93 -17.24 12.57 2.38
CA ASP A 93 -17.96 11.99 3.51
C ASP A 93 -17.09 10.96 4.25
N PRO A 94 -16.36 11.37 5.29
CA PRO A 94 -15.53 10.46 6.09
C PRO A 94 -16.34 9.42 6.86
N ALA A 95 -17.65 9.59 7.05
CA ALA A 95 -18.49 8.61 7.76
C ALA A 95 -18.69 7.33 6.95
N LEU A 96 -18.44 7.36 5.63
CA LEU A 96 -18.52 6.20 4.74
C LEU A 96 -17.36 5.21 4.94
N ILE A 97 -16.23 5.63 5.51
CA ILE A 97 -15.13 4.73 5.88
C ILE A 97 -15.62 3.78 6.98
N PRO A 98 -15.40 2.46 6.91
CA PRO A 98 -15.96 1.53 7.89
C PRO A 98 -15.38 1.72 9.30
N ASP A 99 -16.23 1.58 10.31
CA ASP A 99 -15.80 1.42 11.71
C ASP A 99 -15.52 -0.05 12.03
N ARG A 100 -15.05 -0.33 13.26
CA ARG A 100 -14.74 -1.70 13.70
C ARG A 100 -15.93 -2.66 13.53
N ARG A 101 -17.12 -2.24 13.95
CA ARG A 101 -18.34 -3.05 13.87
C ARG A 101 -18.66 -3.43 12.43
N ARG A 102 -18.49 -2.50 11.48
CA ARG A 102 -18.70 -2.75 10.05
C ARG A 102 -17.66 -3.72 9.48
N LEU A 103 -16.41 -3.64 9.92
CA LEU A 103 -15.37 -4.60 9.53
C LEU A 103 -15.69 -6.01 10.02
N ASP A 104 -16.11 -6.16 11.28
CA ASP A 104 -16.49 -7.47 11.84
C ASP A 104 -17.66 -8.09 11.06
N GLN A 105 -18.69 -7.28 10.77
CA GLN A 105 -19.82 -7.71 9.94
C GLN A 105 -19.36 -8.18 8.55
N ARG A 106 -18.48 -7.42 7.90
CA ARG A 106 -17.97 -7.77 6.57
C ARG A 106 -17.14 -9.04 6.59
N ALA A 107 -16.29 -9.22 7.60
CA ALA A 107 -15.50 -10.43 7.76
C ALA A 107 -16.42 -11.66 7.81
N ALA A 108 -17.49 -11.61 8.61
CA ALA A 108 -18.48 -12.68 8.67
C ALA A 108 -19.20 -12.90 7.32
N GLU A 109 -19.63 -11.82 6.65
CA GLU A 109 -20.36 -11.91 5.37
C GLU A 109 -19.54 -12.50 4.21
N VAL A 110 -18.21 -12.36 4.23
CA VAL A 110 -17.33 -12.96 3.20
C VAL A 110 -16.84 -14.37 3.58
N GLY A 111 -17.31 -14.92 4.70
CA GLY A 111 -16.90 -16.24 5.19
C GLY A 111 -15.61 -16.25 6.01
N GLY A 112 -15.16 -15.09 6.50
CA GLY A 112 -14.02 -14.98 7.41
C GLY A 112 -14.31 -15.55 8.80
N THR A 113 -13.38 -16.30 9.36
CA THR A 113 -13.45 -16.82 10.74
C THR A 113 -12.40 -16.15 11.64
N ARG A 114 -12.61 -16.15 12.96
CA ARG A 114 -11.63 -15.59 13.92
C ARG A 114 -10.27 -16.29 13.91
N GLU A 115 -10.24 -17.53 13.43
CA GLU A 115 -9.03 -18.35 13.32
C GLU A 115 -8.17 -17.96 12.11
N MET A 116 -8.78 -17.37 11.08
CA MET A 116 -8.07 -16.89 9.90
C MET A 116 -7.21 -15.69 10.27
N THR A 117 -5.92 -15.77 9.93
CA THR A 117 -4.92 -14.79 10.38
C THR A 117 -5.21 -13.35 9.98
N SER A 118 -6.02 -13.12 8.95
CA SER A 118 -6.36 -11.78 8.47
C SER A 118 -7.67 -11.22 9.06
N PHE A 119 -8.39 -12.01 9.86
CA PHE A 119 -9.62 -11.63 10.54
C PHE A 119 -9.53 -11.83 12.06
N ARG A 120 -8.31 -12.00 12.58
CA ARG A 120 -8.04 -12.00 14.01
C ARG A 120 -8.34 -10.63 14.61
N ASP A 121 -8.65 -10.63 15.89
CA ASP A 121 -9.13 -9.42 16.59
C ASP A 121 -8.10 -8.28 16.59
N ASP A 122 -6.83 -8.61 16.77
CA ASP A 122 -5.69 -7.69 16.74
C ASP A 122 -5.47 -7.07 15.35
N GLU A 123 -5.60 -7.88 14.29
CA GLU A 123 -5.48 -7.43 12.90
C GLU A 123 -6.64 -6.51 12.49
N LEU A 124 -7.88 -6.91 12.81
CA LEU A 124 -9.04 -6.06 12.60
C LEU A 124 -9.01 -4.80 13.49
N GLY A 125 -8.36 -4.86 14.66
CA GLY A 125 -8.18 -3.72 15.55
C GLY A 125 -7.23 -2.70 14.95
N THR A 126 -6.10 -3.17 14.43
CA THR A 126 -5.11 -2.36 13.71
C THR A 126 -5.72 -1.75 12.44
N LEU A 127 -6.49 -2.53 11.68
CA LEU A 127 -7.22 -2.04 10.51
C LEU A 127 -8.26 -0.98 10.88
N ALA A 128 -9.04 -1.21 11.94
CA ALA A 128 -10.03 -0.26 12.43
C ALA A 128 -9.39 1.05 12.91
N ALA A 129 -8.23 0.99 13.54
CA ALA A 129 -7.48 2.18 13.95
C ALA A 129 -7.02 2.99 12.72
N ALA A 130 -6.48 2.32 11.70
CA ALA A 130 -6.07 2.95 10.45
C ALA A 130 -7.27 3.62 9.73
N PHE A 131 -8.42 2.97 9.67
CA PHE A 131 -9.65 3.58 9.15
C PHE A 131 -10.20 4.70 10.04
N GLY A 132 -10.14 4.53 11.36
CA GLY A 132 -10.55 5.51 12.36
C GLY A 132 -9.84 6.85 12.19
N PHE A 133 -8.54 6.82 11.85
CA PHE A 133 -7.79 8.01 11.49
C PHE A 133 -8.43 8.78 10.33
N TYR A 134 -8.84 8.11 9.25
CA TYR A 134 -9.45 8.76 8.07
C TYR A 134 -10.92 9.12 8.26
N ARG A 135 -11.60 8.53 9.26
CA ARG A 135 -12.94 8.95 9.69
C ARG A 135 -12.92 10.32 10.38
N ALA A 136 -11.77 10.74 10.92
CA ALA A 136 -11.63 12.05 11.54
C ALA A 136 -11.65 13.16 10.48
N ARG A 137 -12.45 14.22 10.73
CA ARG A 137 -12.60 15.36 9.80
C ARG A 137 -11.28 16.05 9.46
N SER A 138 -10.33 16.10 10.40
CA SER A 138 -9.00 16.66 10.18
C SER A 138 -8.23 15.90 9.09
N SER A 139 -8.40 14.59 9.04
CA SER A 139 -7.67 13.71 8.12
C SER A 139 -8.36 13.56 6.76
N ALA A 140 -9.65 13.88 6.69
CA ALA A 140 -10.42 13.84 5.45
C ALA A 140 -9.84 14.73 4.34
N ARG A 141 -9.15 15.81 4.73
CA ARG A 141 -8.58 16.83 3.81
C ARG A 141 -7.12 16.61 3.42
N LEU A 142 -6.47 15.56 3.91
CA LEU A 142 -5.07 15.30 3.57
C LEU A 142 -4.91 15.09 2.06
N SER A 143 -3.89 15.69 1.48
CA SER A 143 -3.44 15.35 0.13
C SER A 143 -2.89 13.92 0.08
N ALA A 144 -2.82 13.34 -1.12
CA ALA A 144 -2.19 12.05 -1.28
C ALA A 144 -0.72 12.03 -0.83
N THR A 145 0.01 13.12 -1.10
CA THR A 145 1.42 13.26 -0.67
C THR A 145 1.53 13.26 0.84
N GLU A 146 0.67 13.99 1.56
CA GLU A 146 0.66 13.97 3.03
C GLU A 146 0.35 12.56 3.55
N VAL A 147 -0.63 11.86 2.97
CA VAL A 147 -0.90 10.46 3.33
C VAL A 147 0.33 9.56 3.15
N VAL A 148 1.06 9.75 2.04
CA VAL A 148 2.28 8.98 1.79
C VAL A 148 3.35 9.30 2.82
N ASP A 149 3.62 10.59 3.02
CA ASP A 149 4.66 11.13 3.90
C ASP A 149 4.45 10.67 5.36
N THR A 150 3.26 10.91 5.91
CA THR A 150 3.03 10.80 7.36
C THR A 150 2.53 9.42 7.80
N HIS A 151 2.04 8.59 6.88
CA HIS A 151 1.41 7.32 7.25
C HIS A 151 1.89 6.13 6.43
N PHE A 152 1.93 6.24 5.09
CA PHE A 152 2.31 5.09 4.27
C PHE A 152 3.79 4.75 4.41
N VAL A 153 4.70 5.74 4.37
CA VAL A 153 6.14 5.49 4.52
C VAL A 153 6.47 4.87 5.88
N PRO A 154 5.99 5.39 7.03
CA PRO A 154 6.20 4.73 8.32
C PRO A 154 5.73 3.26 8.31
N ALA A 155 4.50 2.98 7.87
CA ALA A 155 3.97 1.62 7.84
C ALA A 155 4.75 0.70 6.87
N LEU A 156 5.26 1.26 5.78
CA LEU A 156 6.11 0.54 4.82
C LEU A 156 7.47 0.20 5.44
N LEU A 157 8.11 1.12 6.16
CA LEU A 157 9.36 0.87 6.87
C LEU A 157 9.20 -0.22 7.93
N ASP A 158 8.12 -0.18 8.72
CA ASP A 158 7.80 -1.21 9.71
C ASP A 158 7.69 -2.59 9.09
N THR A 159 6.99 -2.66 7.96
CA THR A 159 6.75 -3.90 7.23
C THR A 159 8.05 -4.45 6.64
N GLU A 160 8.87 -3.59 6.04
CA GLU A 160 10.18 -3.98 5.50
C GLU A 160 11.12 -4.45 6.62
N LEU A 161 11.21 -3.71 7.74
CA LEU A 161 12.01 -4.08 8.91
C LEU A 161 11.63 -5.45 9.45
N GLY A 162 10.32 -5.71 9.52
CA GLY A 162 9.80 -7.01 9.94
C GLY A 162 10.43 -8.16 9.16
N PHE A 163 10.49 -8.01 7.84
CA PHE A 163 11.08 -8.99 6.93
C PHE A 163 12.62 -9.01 6.88
N GLN A 164 13.30 -8.06 7.53
CA GLN A 164 14.76 -8.09 7.74
C GLN A 164 15.17 -8.75 9.07
N GLY A 165 14.24 -9.45 9.73
CA GLY A 165 14.51 -10.18 10.97
C GLY A 165 14.03 -9.48 12.25
N GLU A 166 13.50 -8.26 12.16
CA GLU A 166 13.04 -7.49 13.32
C GLU A 166 11.55 -7.75 13.66
N GLY A 167 10.85 -8.54 12.84
CA GLY A 167 9.41 -8.79 12.96
C GLY A 167 9.08 -10.00 13.83
N THR A 168 8.00 -9.91 14.59
CA THR A 168 7.53 -11.02 15.45
C THR A 168 6.67 -12.04 14.69
N ARG A 169 5.95 -11.60 13.65
CA ARG A 169 5.04 -12.45 12.87
C ARG A 169 5.75 -13.19 11.73
N PHE A 170 6.59 -12.47 10.99
CA PHE A 170 7.41 -13.03 9.92
C PHE A 170 8.79 -12.36 9.94
N VAL A 171 9.81 -13.09 10.40
CA VAL A 171 11.21 -12.63 10.41
C VAL A 171 11.85 -12.62 9.01
N ARG A 172 11.21 -13.29 8.05
CA ARG A 172 11.60 -13.35 6.63
C ARG A 172 10.35 -13.46 5.79
N ARG A 173 10.40 -13.03 4.53
CA ARG A 173 9.23 -13.11 3.64
C ARG A 173 8.86 -14.57 3.38
N PRO A 174 7.60 -14.97 3.59
CA PRO A 174 7.15 -16.27 3.13
C PRO A 174 7.03 -16.23 1.61
N ARG A 175 7.89 -16.98 0.93
CA ARG A 175 7.98 -17.03 -0.54
C ARG A 175 7.87 -18.47 -1.04
N THR A 176 7.32 -18.63 -2.24
CA THR A 176 7.15 -19.91 -2.94
C THR A 176 7.91 -19.97 -4.27
N ASP A 177 8.62 -18.89 -4.61
CA ASP A 177 9.31 -18.70 -5.88
C ASP A 177 10.85 -18.78 -5.73
N ASP A 178 11.34 -19.31 -4.60
CA ASP A 178 12.75 -19.40 -4.22
C ASP A 178 13.54 -18.07 -4.31
N GLY A 179 12.83 -16.94 -4.41
CA GLY A 179 13.45 -15.64 -4.44
C GLY A 179 13.98 -15.22 -3.07
N ASP A 180 14.77 -14.16 -3.07
CA ASP A 180 15.35 -13.61 -1.84
C ASP A 180 14.27 -13.24 -0.81
N VAL A 181 14.30 -13.94 0.34
CA VAL A 181 13.34 -13.76 1.43
C VAL A 181 13.55 -12.45 2.20
N HIS A 182 14.69 -11.78 2.00
CA HIS A 182 15.04 -10.49 2.56
C HIS A 182 15.03 -9.37 1.50
N GLU A 183 14.54 -9.64 0.28
CA GLU A 183 14.42 -8.65 -0.79
C GLU A 183 13.64 -7.42 -0.29
N SER A 184 14.17 -6.21 -0.53
CA SER A 184 13.41 -4.99 -0.27
C SER A 184 12.42 -4.74 -1.39
N ARG A 185 11.12 -4.99 -1.12
CA ARG A 185 10.04 -4.71 -2.08
C ARG A 185 9.89 -3.22 -2.30
N MET A 186 10.10 -2.41 -1.27
CA MET A 186 10.20 -0.96 -1.37
C MET A 186 11.24 -0.53 -2.44
N LEU A 187 12.49 -1.01 -2.34
CA LEU A 187 13.54 -0.67 -3.32
C LEU A 187 13.15 -1.10 -4.74
N SER A 188 12.57 -2.30 -4.90
CA SER A 188 12.08 -2.81 -6.18
C SER A 188 11.00 -1.90 -6.78
N HIS A 189 10.05 -1.45 -5.96
CA HIS A 189 8.98 -0.53 -6.37
C HIS A 189 9.48 0.88 -6.70
N CYS A 190 10.41 1.42 -5.93
CA CYS A 190 11.07 2.70 -6.21
C CYS A 190 11.83 2.63 -7.54
N SER A 191 12.65 1.59 -7.74
CA SER A 191 13.41 1.34 -8.99
C SER A 191 12.50 1.24 -10.21
N LYS A 192 11.42 0.46 -10.10
CA LYS A 192 10.43 0.33 -11.18
C LYS A 192 9.75 1.66 -11.49
N SER A 193 9.46 2.46 -10.47
CA SER A 193 8.81 3.77 -10.65
C SER A 193 9.74 4.77 -11.32
N ALA A 194 10.99 4.87 -10.89
CA ALA A 194 12.00 5.72 -11.54
C ALA A 194 12.18 5.36 -13.02
N ARG A 195 12.22 4.06 -13.35
CA ARG A 195 12.23 3.61 -14.75
C ARG A 195 10.98 4.07 -15.52
N ARG A 196 9.78 3.93 -14.95
CA ARG A 196 8.53 4.36 -15.62
C ARG A 196 8.47 5.87 -15.87
N TYR A 197 9.03 6.66 -14.97
CA TYR A 197 9.20 8.10 -15.19
C TYR A 197 10.16 8.40 -16.34
N ARG A 198 11.33 7.73 -16.39
CA ARG A 198 12.28 7.85 -17.51
C ARG A 198 11.67 7.44 -18.85
N ASP A 199 10.83 6.41 -18.84
CA ASP A 199 10.10 5.93 -20.03
C ASP A 199 8.94 6.87 -20.43
N GLY A 200 8.68 7.97 -19.69
CA GLY A 200 7.59 8.91 -19.97
C GLY A 200 6.19 8.33 -19.75
N ARG A 201 6.08 7.25 -18.96
CA ARG A 201 4.82 6.52 -18.72
C ARG A 201 4.53 6.32 -17.22
N PRO A 202 4.58 7.38 -16.38
CA PRO A 202 4.23 7.25 -14.97
C PRO A 202 2.73 7.03 -14.80
N ASP A 203 2.35 6.07 -13.95
CA ASP A 203 0.98 5.89 -13.47
C ASP A 203 0.82 6.41 -12.02
N VAL A 204 -0.38 6.22 -11.44
CA VAL A 204 -0.70 6.63 -10.06
C VAL A 204 0.21 5.92 -9.04
N VAL A 205 0.54 4.65 -9.25
CA VAL A 205 1.45 3.91 -8.36
C VAL A 205 2.84 4.52 -8.41
N ASN A 206 3.31 4.90 -9.60
CA ASN A 206 4.63 5.52 -9.75
C ASN A 206 4.68 6.88 -9.04
N GLN A 207 3.58 7.64 -9.05
CA GLN A 207 3.49 8.90 -8.30
C GLN A 207 3.58 8.68 -6.79
N ILE A 208 2.91 7.64 -6.25
CA ILE A 208 3.04 7.25 -4.84
C ILE A 208 4.50 6.92 -4.50
N TYR A 209 5.15 6.05 -5.29
CA TYR A 209 6.53 5.65 -4.99
C TYR A 209 7.56 6.74 -5.26
N ARG A 210 7.28 7.72 -6.13
CA ARG A 210 8.06 8.95 -6.21
C ARG A 210 7.93 9.76 -4.92
N ALA A 211 6.73 9.92 -4.37
CA ALA A 211 6.53 10.58 -3.08
C ALA A 211 7.22 9.83 -1.92
N VAL A 212 7.25 8.48 -1.96
CA VAL A 212 8.05 7.66 -1.04
C VAL A 212 9.54 8.01 -1.15
N CYS A 213 10.10 8.08 -2.36
CA CYS A 213 11.51 8.44 -2.56
C CYS A 213 11.82 9.85 -2.02
N VAL A 214 10.99 10.84 -2.35
CA VAL A 214 11.10 12.21 -1.84
C VAL A 214 11.12 12.23 -0.32
N ARG A 215 10.25 11.43 0.31
CA ARG A 215 10.18 11.36 1.76
C ARG A 215 11.43 10.72 2.38
N LEU A 216 11.96 9.68 1.76
CA LEU A 216 13.13 8.95 2.24
C LEU A 216 14.44 9.71 2.01
N ASP A 217 14.53 10.54 0.96
CA ASP A 217 15.67 11.46 0.81
C ASP A 217 15.72 12.45 1.98
N ARG A 218 14.57 12.98 2.43
CA ARG A 218 14.50 13.84 3.63
C ARG A 218 14.85 13.09 4.92
N ALA A 219 14.47 11.81 5.03
CA ALA A 219 14.83 10.93 6.15
C ALA A 219 16.31 10.51 6.18
N THR A 220 17.18 11.19 5.42
CA THR A 220 18.63 11.10 5.58
C THR A 220 19.19 12.17 6.53
N ASP A 221 18.41 13.21 6.80
CA ASP A 221 18.71 14.31 7.74
C ASP A 221 18.46 13.88 9.20
N ASP A 222 19.39 14.15 10.12
CA ASP A 222 19.30 13.75 11.53
C ASP A 222 18.12 14.36 12.31
N THR A 223 17.48 15.40 11.77
CA THR A 223 16.35 16.08 12.42
C THR A 223 15.00 15.40 12.18
N ASP A 224 14.92 14.47 11.24
CA ASP A 224 13.67 13.83 10.85
C ASP A 224 13.35 12.60 11.74
N PRO A 225 12.13 12.50 12.32
CA PRO A 225 11.76 11.38 13.18
C PRO A 225 11.86 9.99 12.52
N LEU A 226 11.85 9.89 11.19
CA LEU A 226 12.00 8.63 10.46
C LEU A 226 13.45 8.25 10.20
N THR A 227 14.43 9.13 10.42
CA THR A 227 15.83 8.91 10.03
C THR A 227 16.46 7.72 10.74
N SER A 228 16.29 7.61 12.06
CA SER A 228 16.79 6.45 12.81
C SER A 228 16.21 5.15 12.26
N ARG A 229 14.89 5.10 12.08
CA ARG A 229 14.17 3.92 11.60
C ARG A 229 14.56 3.51 10.18
N TYR A 230 14.81 4.48 9.31
CA TYR A 230 15.26 4.22 7.95
C TYR A 230 16.72 3.72 7.92
N ARG A 231 17.59 4.25 8.77
CA ARG A 231 18.97 3.74 8.95
C ARG A 231 18.97 2.32 9.52
N ASP A 232 18.11 2.04 10.49
CA ASP A 232 17.95 0.69 11.04
C ASP A 232 17.55 -0.30 9.95
N LEU A 233 16.64 0.09 9.05
CA LEU A 233 16.24 -0.74 7.92
C LEU A 233 17.40 -1.02 6.96
N ILE A 234 18.20 0.00 6.61
CA ILE A 234 19.38 -0.17 5.75
C ILE A 234 20.39 -1.11 6.42
N ALA A 235 20.66 -0.90 7.72
CA ALA A 235 21.57 -1.75 8.48
C ALA A 235 21.08 -3.20 8.53
N ALA A 236 19.79 -3.43 8.81
CA ALA A 236 19.18 -4.75 8.84
C ALA A 236 19.26 -5.45 7.48
N TYR A 237 18.92 -4.75 6.40
CA TYR A 237 19.07 -5.26 5.04
C TYR A 237 20.52 -5.64 4.72
N ASN A 238 21.50 -4.79 5.05
CA ASN A 238 22.91 -5.05 4.78
C ASN A 238 23.46 -6.25 5.58
N ARG A 239 22.94 -6.54 6.78
CA ARG A 239 23.27 -7.76 7.53
C ARG A 239 22.81 -9.02 6.81
N CYS A 240 21.65 -8.98 6.16
CA CYS A 240 21.13 -10.08 5.34
C CYS A 240 21.86 -10.20 3.98
N HIS A 241 22.59 -9.17 3.55
CA HIS A 241 23.23 -9.08 2.23
C HIS A 241 24.71 -8.62 2.29
N PRO A 242 25.61 -9.36 2.97
CA PRO A 242 26.98 -8.91 3.23
C PRO A 242 27.82 -8.69 1.96
N GLY A 243 27.48 -9.34 0.84
CA GLY A 243 28.17 -9.19 -0.45
C GLY A 243 27.63 -8.10 -1.37
N SER A 244 26.51 -7.45 -1.02
CA SER A 244 25.83 -6.48 -1.87
C SER A 244 25.20 -5.36 -1.04
N THR A 245 25.99 -4.80 -0.11
CA THR A 245 25.54 -3.74 0.78
C THR A 245 25.16 -2.49 0.00
N VAL A 246 24.12 -1.80 0.46
CA VAL A 246 23.62 -0.56 -0.14
C VAL A 246 23.67 0.59 0.86
N ALA A 247 23.87 1.80 0.36
CA ALA A 247 23.78 3.01 1.16
C ALA A 247 22.33 3.49 1.36
N ARG A 248 21.40 3.05 0.50
CA ARG A 248 20.00 3.44 0.50
C ARG A 248 19.11 2.34 -0.10
N LEU A 249 17.87 2.27 0.36
CA LEU A 249 16.81 1.36 -0.11
C LEU A 249 15.70 2.10 -0.90
N HIS A 250 16.03 3.25 -1.47
CA HIS A 250 15.19 3.98 -2.43
C HIS A 250 16.05 4.54 -3.56
N VAL A 251 15.40 4.97 -4.63
CA VAL A 251 16.05 5.68 -5.73
C VAL A 251 16.06 7.18 -5.39
N PRO A 252 17.22 7.87 -5.44
CA PRO A 252 17.30 9.31 -5.21
C PRO A 252 16.27 10.08 -6.04
N THR A 253 15.64 11.10 -5.47
CA THR A 253 14.61 11.89 -6.16
C THR A 253 15.15 12.55 -7.43
N ASP A 254 16.42 12.94 -7.43
CA ASP A 254 17.09 13.58 -8.58
C ASP A 254 17.23 12.62 -9.79
N ASP A 255 17.10 11.31 -9.58
CA ASP A 255 17.11 10.32 -10.67
C ASP A 255 15.73 10.21 -11.36
N PHE A 256 14.69 10.86 -10.81
CA PHE A 256 13.40 10.98 -11.49
C PHE A 256 13.44 12.19 -12.43
N PRO A 257 13.14 12.02 -13.73
CA PRO A 257 13.07 13.16 -14.65
C PRO A 257 12.06 14.19 -14.13
N GLU A 258 12.45 15.46 -14.20
CA GLU A 258 11.54 16.56 -13.93
C GLU A 258 10.32 16.43 -14.85
N ARG A 259 9.15 16.66 -14.26
CA ARG A 259 7.91 16.70 -15.02
C ARG A 259 8.02 17.92 -15.92
N ARG A 260 8.42 17.73 -17.19
CA ARG A 260 8.42 18.82 -18.18
C ARG A 260 7.03 19.45 -18.13
N ALA A 261 6.97 20.69 -17.64
CA ALA A 261 5.74 21.49 -17.71
C ALA A 261 5.28 21.44 -19.16
N GLY A 262 4.00 21.11 -19.36
CA GLY A 262 3.45 20.67 -20.64
C GLY A 262 4.02 21.44 -21.83
N GLY A 263 4.68 20.72 -22.73
CA GLY A 263 4.77 21.19 -24.11
C GLY A 263 3.34 21.22 -24.65
N ASP A 264 2.89 22.43 -24.99
CA ASP A 264 1.66 22.70 -25.72
C ASP A 264 1.42 21.60 -26.77
N ARG A 265 0.30 20.90 -26.63
CA ARG A 265 -0.33 20.27 -27.79
C ARG A 265 -1.25 21.32 -28.37
N GLY A 266 -0.71 22.08 -29.34
CA GLY A 266 -1.51 22.71 -30.37
C GLY A 266 -2.21 21.68 -31.26
#